data_AF-A0A7V3U384-F1
#
_entry.id   AF-A0A7V3U384-F1
#
_cell.length_a   1.000
_cell.length_b   1.000
_cell.length_c   1.000
_cell.angle_alpha   90.00
_cell.angle_beta   90.00
_cell.angle_gamma   90.00
#
_symmetry.space_group_name_H-M   'P 1'
#
loop_
_entity.id
_entity.type
_entity.pdbx_description
1 polymer ?
#
loop_
_entity_poly.entity_id
_entity_poly.type
_entity_poly.pdbx_seq_one_letter_code
_entity_poly.pdbx_strand_id
1 'polypeptide(L)'
;MKWIIGVLIFWVAAYALNIWLANSKWRNTRVVKFAVPAIFGITILVIWEGLVKGLQVPSVILPPPSMIAAKVVDSIPILRGDLVQTFVKGALTGYVIGCGAAVITAILIDRSPFLQRGLLPVGNFIAALPIIGTAPILVMWFGFDWQSKAAVVVVMVFFPMLVNTVQGLKATDQMQRDLMRTYAGSYWQTLFKLRLPAAMPAIFNGLKIATTLALIGAIVAEFFGSPTRGMGFRISVEVGRLGLDMVWAEIF
;
A
#
# COMPACT_ATOMS: atom_id res chain seq x y z
N MET A 1 -23.11 16.89 27.45
CA MET A 1 -23.59 18.04 26.64
C MET A 1 -22.57 19.17 26.51
N LYS A 2 -22.07 19.78 27.62
CA LYS A 2 -21.14 20.93 27.57
C LYS A 2 -19.84 20.67 26.77
N TRP A 3 -19.29 19.47 26.87
CA TRP A 3 -18.08 19.07 26.14
C TRP A 3 -18.27 19.05 24.62
N ILE A 4 -19.40 18.50 24.16
CA ILE A 4 -19.75 18.40 22.74
C ILE A 4 -19.94 19.79 22.13
N ILE A 5 -20.56 20.70 22.87
CA ILE A 5 -20.71 22.10 22.46
C ILE A 5 -19.33 22.75 22.26
N GLY A 6 -18.38 22.49 23.17
CA GLY A 6 -16.99 22.97 23.03
C GLY A 6 -16.31 22.43 21.76
N VAL A 7 -16.48 21.14 21.45
CA VAL A 7 -15.95 20.52 20.23
C VAL A 7 -16.56 21.14 18.96
N LEU A 8 -17.87 21.38 18.96
CA LEU A 8 -18.56 22.02 17.82
C LEU A 8 -18.10 23.46 17.63
N ILE A 9 -17.93 24.23 18.69
CA ILE A 9 -17.40 25.60 18.63
C ILE A 9 -15.98 25.59 18.06
N PHE A 10 -15.13 24.69 18.54
CA PHE A 10 -13.77 24.54 18.03
C PHE A 10 -13.77 24.16 16.54
N TRP A 11 -14.62 23.22 16.13
CA TRP A 11 -14.74 22.81 14.72
C TRP A 11 -15.13 23.98 13.82
N VAL A 12 -16.16 24.75 14.20
CA VAL A 12 -16.61 25.92 13.42
C VAL A 12 -15.51 26.98 13.33
N ALA A 13 -14.83 27.27 14.45
CA ALA A 13 -13.74 28.23 14.49
C ALA A 13 -12.55 27.80 13.62
N ALA A 14 -12.13 26.53 13.72
CA ALA A 14 -11.03 25.98 12.94
C ALA A 14 -11.37 25.90 11.45
N TYR A 15 -12.61 25.55 11.10
CA TYR A 15 -13.10 25.56 9.72
C TYR A 15 -13.11 26.97 9.13
N ALA A 16 -13.62 27.96 9.86
CA ALA A 16 -13.62 29.36 9.44
C ALA A 16 -12.19 29.90 9.25
N LEU A 17 -11.28 29.59 10.18
CA LEU A 17 -9.86 29.94 10.07
C LEU A 17 -9.22 29.31 8.84
N ASN A 18 -9.50 28.03 8.57
CA ASN A 18 -8.93 27.32 7.44
C ASN A 18 -9.42 27.90 6.10
N ILE A 19 -10.72 28.19 5.98
CA ILE A 19 -11.30 28.90 4.82
C ILE A 19 -10.67 30.28 4.64
N TRP A 20 -10.53 31.03 5.73
CA TRP A 20 -9.95 32.37 5.68
C TRP A 20 -8.50 32.32 5.18
N LEU A 21 -7.68 31.40 5.71
CA LEU A 21 -6.30 31.21 5.27
C LEU A 21 -6.20 30.79 3.80
N ALA A 22 -7.06 29.86 3.36
CA ALA A 22 -7.10 29.38 1.98
C ALA A 22 -7.50 30.49 0.98
N ASN A 23 -8.36 31.43 1.40
CA ASN A 23 -8.84 32.55 0.60
C ASN A 23 -8.06 33.87 0.81
N SER A 24 -7.10 33.88 1.72
CA SER A 24 -6.32 35.08 2.05
C SER A 24 -5.38 35.48 0.92
N LYS A 25 -4.96 36.75 0.92
CA LYS A 25 -3.92 37.29 0.02
C LYS A 25 -2.61 36.49 0.10
N TRP A 26 -2.38 35.80 1.22
CA TRP A 26 -1.20 34.98 1.50
C TRP A 26 -1.31 33.52 1.06
N ARG A 27 -2.38 33.10 0.38
CA ARG A 27 -2.61 31.67 0.02
C ARG A 27 -1.45 30.97 -0.68
N ASN A 28 -0.61 31.74 -1.38
CA ASN A 28 0.51 31.20 -2.15
C ASN A 28 1.84 31.13 -1.38
N THR A 29 1.93 31.66 -0.16
CA THR A 29 3.15 31.50 0.65
C THR A 29 3.30 30.06 1.16
N ARG A 30 4.55 29.60 1.28
CA ARG A 30 4.86 28.24 1.77
C ARG A 30 4.21 27.96 3.13
N VAL A 31 4.19 28.95 4.02
CA VAL A 31 3.60 28.83 5.36
C VAL A 31 2.10 28.49 5.28
N VAL A 32 1.33 29.22 4.47
CA VAL A 32 -0.13 28.97 4.36
C VAL A 32 -0.42 27.63 3.69
N LYS A 33 0.39 27.24 2.70
CA LYS A 33 0.26 25.92 2.04
C LYS A 33 0.45 24.74 2.99
N PHE A 34 1.27 24.88 4.05
CA PHE A 34 1.41 23.86 5.09
C PHE A 34 0.41 24.03 6.23
N ALA A 35 0.08 25.27 6.61
CA ALA A 35 -0.84 25.55 7.71
C ALA A 35 -2.26 25.05 7.41
N VAL A 36 -2.76 25.22 6.19
CA VAL A 36 -4.11 24.80 5.79
C VAL A 36 -4.35 23.29 5.99
N PRO A 37 -3.51 22.38 5.45
CA PRO A 37 -3.61 20.95 5.72
C PRO A 37 -3.36 20.59 7.19
N ALA A 38 -2.42 21.25 7.86
CA ALA A 38 -2.12 20.97 9.26
C ALA A 38 -3.30 21.31 10.18
N ILE A 39 -3.92 22.48 10.00
CA ILE A 39 -5.12 22.89 10.74
C ILE A 39 -6.25 21.90 10.48
N PHE A 40 -6.45 21.47 9.23
CA PHE A 40 -7.46 20.47 8.89
C PHE A 40 -7.22 19.14 9.63
N GLY A 41 -6.01 18.60 9.58
CA GLY A 41 -5.64 17.36 10.26
C GLY A 41 -5.78 17.44 11.78
N ILE A 42 -5.26 18.52 12.40
CA ILE A 42 -5.41 18.77 13.83
C ILE A 42 -6.88 18.88 14.22
N THR A 43 -7.70 19.53 13.38
CA THR A 43 -9.14 19.66 13.63
C THR A 43 -9.82 18.30 13.70
N ILE A 44 -9.48 17.38 12.80
CA ILE A 44 -10.00 16.00 12.81
C ILE A 44 -9.61 15.29 14.11
N LEU A 45 -8.35 15.39 14.54
CA LEU A 45 -7.87 14.74 15.76
C LEU A 45 -8.56 15.29 17.02
N VAL A 46 -8.72 16.62 17.11
CA VAL A 46 -9.40 17.27 18.25
C VAL A 46 -10.88 16.89 18.29
N ILE A 47 -11.54 16.82 17.14
CA ILE A 47 -12.95 16.39 17.08
C ILE A 47 -13.07 14.92 17.48
N TRP A 48 -12.21 14.04 16.97
CA TRP A 48 -12.21 12.63 17.33
C TRP A 48 -11.99 12.45 18.84
N GLU A 49 -10.94 13.05 19.39
CA GLU A 49 -10.65 13.05 20.83
C GLU A 49 -11.84 13.57 21.66
N GLY A 50 -12.40 14.71 21.24
CA GLY A 50 -13.48 15.38 21.92
C GLY A 50 -14.78 14.59 21.90
N LEU A 51 -15.12 13.95 20.78
CA LEU A 51 -16.30 13.11 20.65
C LEU A 51 -16.17 11.82 21.47
N VAL A 52 -15.02 11.12 21.39
CA VAL A 52 -14.79 9.90 22.16
C VAL A 52 -14.92 10.16 23.66
N LYS A 53 -14.24 11.20 24.17
CA LYS A 53 -14.31 11.58 25.59
C LYS A 53 -15.69 12.12 25.98
N GLY A 54 -16.30 12.95 25.14
CA GLY A 54 -17.57 13.62 25.42
C GLY A 54 -18.78 12.69 25.41
N LEU A 55 -18.76 11.66 24.57
CA LEU A 55 -19.79 10.63 24.45
C LEU A 55 -19.50 9.39 25.31
N GLN A 56 -18.38 9.37 26.04
CA GLN A 56 -17.95 8.23 26.86
C GLN A 56 -17.88 6.93 26.04
N VAL A 57 -17.36 7.02 24.81
CA VAL A 57 -17.23 5.86 23.93
C VAL A 57 -16.27 4.85 24.58
N PRO A 58 -16.66 3.57 24.72
CA PRO A 58 -15.77 2.55 25.23
C PRO A 58 -14.48 2.45 24.39
N SER A 59 -13.32 2.41 25.04
CA SER A 59 -12.00 2.34 24.37
C SER A 59 -11.81 1.08 23.54
N VAL A 60 -12.52 0.00 23.89
CA VAL A 60 -12.61 -1.24 23.11
C VAL A 60 -13.35 -1.10 21.78
N ILE A 61 -14.09 0.01 21.57
CA ILE A 61 -14.72 0.31 20.28
C ILE A 61 -13.87 1.33 19.54
N LEU A 62 -13.52 2.42 20.21
CA LEU A 62 -12.73 3.49 19.61
C LEU A 62 -11.90 4.20 20.68
N PRO A 63 -10.57 3.99 20.72
CA PRO A 63 -9.71 4.72 21.63
C PRO A 63 -9.57 6.19 21.20
N PRO A 64 -9.39 7.12 22.15
CA PRO A 64 -9.08 8.51 21.83
C PRO A 64 -7.65 8.63 21.25
N PRO A 65 -7.40 9.55 20.29
CA PRO A 65 -6.07 9.78 19.71
C PRO A 65 -4.94 9.92 20.72
N SER A 66 -5.19 10.56 21.87
CA SER A 66 -4.21 10.69 22.94
C SER A 66 -3.73 9.36 23.51
N MET A 67 -4.63 8.37 23.62
CA MET A 67 -4.31 7.01 24.07
C MET A 67 -3.50 6.26 23.03
N ILE A 68 -3.84 6.41 21.75
CA ILE A 68 -3.08 5.82 20.64
C ILE A 68 -1.66 6.41 20.61
N ALA A 69 -1.52 7.72 20.73
CA ALA A 69 -0.22 8.40 20.77
C ALA A 69 0.66 7.95 21.95
N ALA A 70 0.07 7.83 23.15
CA ALA A 70 0.76 7.27 24.31
C ALA A 70 1.21 5.83 24.03
N LYS A 71 0.33 5.00 23.46
CA LYS A 71 0.63 3.62 23.12
C LYS A 71 1.76 3.49 22.11
N VAL A 72 1.80 4.36 21.10
CA VAL A 72 2.88 4.42 20.11
C VAL A 72 4.21 4.67 20.81
N VAL A 73 4.28 5.67 21.69
CA VAL A 73 5.51 6.02 22.42
C VAL A 73 5.96 4.91 23.36
N ASP A 74 5.02 4.32 24.11
CA ASP A 74 5.32 3.27 25.07
C ASP A 74 5.70 1.94 24.40
N SER A 75 5.26 1.72 23.15
CA SER A 75 5.44 0.45 22.43
C SER A 75 6.40 0.56 21.25
N ILE A 76 7.19 1.64 21.12
CA ILE A 76 8.15 1.84 20.02
C ILE A 76 9.00 0.59 19.71
N PRO A 77 9.59 -0.12 20.69
CA PRO A 77 10.41 -1.30 20.38
C PRO A 77 9.62 -2.43 19.71
N ILE A 78 8.36 -2.61 20.12
CA ILE A 78 7.45 -3.61 19.57
C ILE A 78 7.04 -3.21 18.15
N LEU A 79 6.52 -1.98 18.00
CA LEU A 79 6.08 -1.43 16.71
C LEU A 79 7.20 -1.43 15.68
N ARG A 80 8.43 -1.08 16.08
CA ARG A 80 9.60 -1.15 15.19
C ARG A 80 9.91 -2.59 14.77
N GLY A 81 9.80 -3.54 15.68
CA GLY A 81 10.00 -4.96 15.38
C GLY A 81 8.97 -5.49 14.39
N ASP A 82 7.72 -5.10 14.59
CA ASP A 82 6.58 -5.46 13.75
C ASP A 82 6.69 -4.80 12.37
N LEU A 83 7.08 -3.53 12.31
CA LEU A 83 7.37 -2.82 11.06
C LEU A 83 8.49 -3.49 10.26
N VAL A 84 9.61 -3.82 10.90
CA VAL A 84 10.72 -4.50 10.20
C VAL A 84 10.28 -5.88 9.67
N GLN A 85 9.50 -6.62 10.46
CA GLN A 85 9.02 -7.94 10.05
C GLN A 85 8.07 -7.86 8.85
N THR A 86 7.03 -7.03 8.93
CA THR A 86 5.98 -6.96 7.91
C THR A 86 6.42 -6.15 6.70
N PHE A 87 6.96 -4.94 6.91
CA PHE A 87 7.33 -4.04 5.81
C PHE A 87 8.64 -4.46 5.16
N VAL A 88 9.73 -4.53 5.93
CA VAL A 88 11.08 -4.70 5.35
C VAL A 88 11.29 -6.13 4.85
N LYS A 89 10.95 -7.14 5.65
CA LYS A 89 11.19 -8.54 5.27
C LYS A 89 10.06 -9.15 4.45
N GLY A 90 8.80 -8.94 4.84
CA GLY A 90 7.65 -9.50 4.13
C GLY A 90 7.35 -8.76 2.83
N ALA A 91 6.82 -7.54 2.96
CA ALA A 91 6.28 -6.75 1.86
C ALA A 91 7.34 -6.31 0.86
N LEU A 92 8.44 -5.68 1.31
CA LEU A 92 9.45 -5.13 0.41
C LEU A 92 10.20 -6.22 -0.36
N THR A 93 10.62 -7.30 0.32
CA THR A 93 11.28 -8.43 -0.35
C THR A 93 10.35 -9.11 -1.35
N GLY A 94 9.11 -9.41 -0.95
CA GLY A 94 8.13 -9.99 -1.86
C GLY A 94 7.79 -9.08 -3.04
N TYR A 95 7.70 -7.76 -2.80
CA TYR A 95 7.43 -6.76 -3.82
C TYR A 95 8.55 -6.70 -4.87
N VAL A 96 9.82 -6.64 -4.43
CA VAL A 96 10.98 -6.60 -5.32
C VAL A 96 11.07 -7.89 -6.15
N ILE A 97 10.91 -9.05 -5.50
CA ILE A 97 10.96 -10.34 -6.20
C ILE A 97 9.80 -10.46 -7.18
N GLY A 98 8.57 -10.19 -6.74
CA GLY A 98 7.37 -10.38 -7.56
C GLY A 98 7.31 -9.41 -8.73
N CYS A 99 7.59 -8.12 -8.51
CA CYS A 99 7.61 -7.14 -9.59
C CYS A 99 8.78 -7.40 -10.56
N GLY A 100 9.96 -7.72 -10.04
CA GLY A 100 11.14 -8.06 -10.85
C GLY A 100 10.89 -9.28 -11.71
N ALA A 101 10.37 -10.37 -11.12
CA ALA A 101 10.00 -11.58 -11.84
C ALA A 101 8.95 -11.29 -12.92
N ALA A 102 7.92 -10.50 -12.62
CA ALA A 102 6.89 -10.14 -13.57
C ALA A 102 7.42 -9.35 -14.77
N VAL A 103 8.30 -8.37 -14.55
CA VAL A 103 8.93 -7.60 -15.64
C VAL A 103 9.82 -8.50 -16.49
N ILE A 104 10.63 -9.35 -15.87
CA ILE A 104 11.47 -10.32 -16.59
C ILE A 104 10.61 -11.26 -17.42
N THR A 105 9.56 -11.84 -16.83
CA THR A 105 8.62 -12.71 -17.54
C THR A 105 7.95 -11.96 -18.70
N ALA A 106 7.51 -10.72 -18.51
CA ALA A 106 6.91 -9.90 -19.57
C ALA A 106 7.85 -9.75 -20.79
N ILE A 107 9.14 -9.48 -20.54
CA ILE A 107 10.15 -9.32 -21.59
C ILE A 107 10.43 -10.65 -22.29
N LEU A 108 10.47 -11.76 -21.55
CA LEU A 108 10.71 -13.09 -22.12
C LEU A 108 9.57 -13.55 -23.03
N ILE A 109 8.32 -13.28 -22.65
CA ILE A 109 7.14 -13.68 -23.43
C ILE A 109 6.77 -12.68 -24.54
N ASP A 110 7.44 -11.53 -24.59
CA ASP A 110 7.14 -10.44 -25.51
C ASP A 110 7.19 -10.87 -26.99
N ARG A 111 8.10 -11.80 -27.34
CA ARG A 111 8.24 -12.31 -28.71
C ARG A 111 7.27 -13.44 -29.05
N SER A 112 6.49 -13.95 -28.09
CA SER A 112 5.58 -15.08 -28.28
C SER A 112 4.11 -14.66 -28.09
N PRO A 113 3.36 -14.43 -29.19
CA PRO A 113 1.94 -14.15 -29.12
C PRO A 113 1.13 -15.25 -28.44
N PHE A 114 1.57 -16.51 -28.57
CA PHE A 114 0.95 -17.66 -27.91
C PHE A 114 1.05 -17.55 -26.37
N LEU A 115 2.26 -17.29 -25.84
CA LEU A 115 2.46 -17.16 -24.40
C LEU A 115 1.70 -15.97 -23.83
N GLN A 116 1.62 -14.85 -24.57
CA GLN A 116 0.83 -13.70 -24.13
C GLN A 116 -0.67 -14.03 -24.05
N ARG A 117 -1.23 -14.70 -25.06
CA ARG A 117 -2.65 -15.08 -25.07
C ARG A 117 -2.97 -16.11 -23.98
N GLY A 118 -2.03 -16.99 -23.64
CA GLY A 118 -2.20 -17.99 -22.58
C GLY A 118 -2.02 -17.44 -21.16
N LEU A 119 -1.00 -16.60 -20.95
CA LEU A 119 -0.65 -16.12 -19.61
C LEU A 119 -1.60 -15.04 -19.07
N LEU A 120 -2.18 -14.20 -19.95
CA LEU A 120 -3.07 -13.13 -19.50
C LEU A 120 -4.36 -13.67 -18.84
N PRO A 121 -5.10 -14.64 -19.42
CA PRO A 121 -6.25 -15.25 -18.76
C PRO A 121 -5.88 -15.98 -17.46
N VAL A 122 -4.77 -16.72 -17.45
CA VAL A 122 -4.28 -17.43 -16.25
C VAL A 122 -3.95 -16.43 -15.14
N GLY A 123 -3.32 -15.31 -15.48
CA GLY A 123 -3.03 -14.26 -14.51
C GLY A 123 -4.26 -13.60 -13.94
N ASN A 124 -5.27 -13.33 -14.77
CA ASN A 124 -6.56 -12.81 -14.31
C ASN A 124 -7.27 -13.81 -13.38
N PHE A 125 -7.20 -15.11 -13.68
CA PHE A 125 -7.77 -16.15 -12.83
C PHE A 125 -7.08 -16.21 -11.46
N ILE A 126 -5.74 -16.22 -11.42
CA ILE A 126 -4.99 -16.26 -10.16
C ILE A 126 -5.23 -14.99 -9.33
N ALA A 127 -5.32 -13.82 -9.98
CA ALA A 127 -5.66 -12.57 -9.30
C ALA A 127 -7.08 -12.57 -8.71
N ALA A 128 -7.98 -13.42 -9.21
CA ALA A 128 -9.33 -13.59 -8.68
C ALA A 128 -9.41 -14.59 -7.50
N LEU A 129 -8.35 -15.37 -7.25
CA LEU A 129 -8.33 -16.30 -6.11
C LEU A 129 -8.29 -15.52 -4.79
N PRO A 130 -9.10 -15.90 -3.80
CA PRO A 130 -9.08 -15.24 -2.50
C PRO A 130 -7.74 -15.48 -1.82
N ILE A 131 -7.01 -14.40 -1.52
CA ILE A 131 -5.68 -14.48 -0.90
C ILE A 131 -5.69 -15.24 0.43
N ILE A 132 -6.78 -15.07 1.19
CA ILE A 132 -7.07 -15.76 2.45
C ILE A 132 -7.03 -17.29 2.27
N GLY A 133 -7.44 -17.81 1.12
CA GLY A 133 -7.38 -19.25 0.82
C GLY A 133 -5.97 -19.74 0.49
N THR A 134 -5.13 -18.89 -0.13
CA THR A 134 -3.77 -19.28 -0.55
C THR A 134 -2.72 -19.08 0.54
N ALA A 135 -2.95 -18.18 1.50
CA ALA A 135 -1.97 -17.85 2.53
C ALA A 135 -1.58 -19.06 3.42
N PRO A 136 -2.51 -19.89 3.93
CA PRO A 136 -2.15 -21.08 4.72
C PRO A 136 -1.26 -22.06 3.97
N ILE A 137 -1.49 -22.25 2.66
CA ILE A 137 -0.70 -23.15 1.81
C ILE A 137 0.74 -22.64 1.72
N LEU A 138 0.92 -21.34 1.48
CA LEU A 138 2.24 -20.73 1.39
C LEU A 138 2.96 -20.71 2.75
N VAL A 139 2.23 -20.56 3.86
CA VAL A 139 2.79 -20.74 5.21
C VAL A 139 3.25 -22.18 5.43
N MET A 140 2.49 -23.17 5.00
CA MET A 140 2.92 -24.58 5.08
C MET A 140 4.15 -24.88 4.23
N TRP A 141 4.28 -24.25 3.05
CA TRP A 141 5.40 -24.50 2.14
C TRP A 141 6.69 -23.77 2.55
N PHE A 142 6.59 -22.51 2.96
CA PHE A 142 7.75 -21.64 3.21
C PHE A 142 8.00 -21.38 4.71
N GLY A 143 7.20 -21.97 5.59
CA GLY A 143 7.31 -21.87 7.04
C GLY A 143 6.61 -20.65 7.64
N PHE A 144 6.70 -20.53 8.97
CA PHE A 144 5.94 -19.53 9.75
C PHE A 144 6.59 -18.13 9.80
N ASP A 145 7.84 -17.98 9.38
CA ASP A 145 8.54 -16.69 9.42
C ASP A 145 8.25 -15.87 8.13
N TRP A 146 8.98 -14.78 7.90
CA TRP A 146 8.74 -13.77 6.86
C TRP A 146 8.75 -14.31 5.42
N GLN A 147 9.39 -15.46 5.17
CA GLN A 147 9.55 -16.04 3.83
C GLN A 147 8.20 -16.39 3.21
N SER A 148 7.26 -16.96 3.98
CA SER A 148 5.90 -17.24 3.48
C SER A 148 5.11 -15.97 3.21
N LYS A 149 5.32 -14.90 3.98
CA LYS A 149 4.68 -13.59 3.76
C LYS A 149 5.19 -12.98 2.47
N ALA A 150 6.50 -13.03 2.24
CA ALA A 150 7.10 -12.61 0.98
C ALA A 150 6.55 -13.43 -0.20
N ALA A 151 6.38 -14.76 -0.05
CA ALA A 151 5.80 -15.60 -1.09
C ALA A 151 4.35 -15.22 -1.42
N VAL A 152 3.52 -14.93 -0.41
CA VAL A 152 2.14 -14.42 -0.59
C VAL A 152 2.17 -13.11 -1.38
N VAL A 153 3.05 -12.18 -0.99
CA VAL A 153 3.22 -10.90 -1.67
C VAL A 153 3.64 -11.08 -3.13
N VAL A 154 4.60 -11.98 -3.41
CA VAL A 154 5.03 -12.29 -4.79
C VAL A 154 3.84 -12.68 -5.65
N VAL A 155 3.01 -13.61 -5.19
CA VAL A 155 1.83 -14.07 -5.94
C VAL A 155 0.86 -12.92 -6.21
N MET A 156 0.62 -12.06 -5.22
CA MET A 156 -0.30 -10.93 -5.36
C MET A 156 0.17 -9.87 -6.34
N VAL A 157 1.46 -9.53 -6.33
CA VAL A 157 1.99 -8.43 -7.15
C VAL A 157 2.40 -8.88 -8.55
N PHE A 158 2.75 -10.16 -8.71
CA PHE A 158 3.30 -10.69 -9.96
C PHE A 158 2.36 -10.47 -11.15
N PHE A 159 1.08 -10.85 -11.03
CA PHE A 159 0.17 -10.80 -12.16
C PHE A 159 -0.25 -9.38 -12.57
N PRO A 160 -0.67 -8.48 -11.64
CA PRO A 160 -0.95 -7.09 -12.00
C PRO A 160 0.26 -6.42 -12.66
N MET A 161 1.47 -6.68 -12.16
CA MET A 161 2.71 -6.13 -12.72
C MET A 161 3.01 -6.71 -14.11
N LEU A 162 2.83 -8.03 -14.30
CA LEU A 162 3.04 -8.71 -15.57
C LEU A 162 2.09 -8.14 -16.64
N VAL A 163 0.80 -8.05 -16.32
CA VAL A 163 -0.23 -7.55 -17.23
C VAL A 163 0.06 -6.10 -17.64
N ASN A 164 0.36 -5.22 -16.69
CA ASN A 164 0.71 -3.82 -16.98
C ASN A 164 1.98 -3.72 -17.86
N THR A 165 2.99 -4.53 -17.59
CA THR A 165 4.24 -4.52 -18.38
C THR A 165 4.00 -5.03 -19.80
N VAL A 166 3.27 -6.13 -19.97
CA VAL A 166 2.94 -6.69 -21.30
C VAL A 166 2.11 -5.70 -22.13
N GLN A 167 1.14 -5.02 -21.51
CA GLN A 167 0.36 -3.98 -22.19
C GLN A 167 1.23 -2.77 -22.54
N GLY A 168 2.09 -2.32 -21.62
CA GLY A 168 3.03 -1.21 -21.86
C GLY A 168 4.00 -1.49 -23.01
N LEU A 169 4.53 -2.71 -23.11
CA LEU A 169 5.42 -3.09 -24.21
C LEU A 169 4.74 -3.04 -25.59
N LYS A 170 3.40 -3.07 -25.64
CA LYS A 170 2.60 -2.94 -26.87
C LYS A 170 2.15 -1.51 -27.16
N ALA A 171 2.39 -0.56 -26.26
CA ALA A 171 1.90 0.82 -26.38
C ALA A 171 2.58 1.65 -27.47
N THR A 172 3.62 1.13 -28.13
CA THR A 172 4.28 1.82 -29.24
C THR A 172 3.40 1.82 -30.49
N ASP A 173 3.54 2.85 -31.33
CA ASP A 173 2.81 2.92 -32.59
C ASP A 173 3.49 2.10 -33.69
N GLN A 174 2.72 1.74 -34.72
CA GLN A 174 3.25 1.02 -35.87
C GLN A 174 4.35 1.83 -36.58
N MET A 175 4.14 3.13 -36.78
CA MET A 175 5.13 4.02 -37.41
C MET A 175 6.46 4.07 -36.65
N GLN A 176 6.42 4.08 -35.31
CA GLN A 176 7.63 4.06 -34.48
C GLN A 176 8.42 2.74 -34.64
N ARG A 177 7.71 1.61 -34.75
CA ARG A 177 8.33 0.30 -34.99
C ARG A 177 8.91 0.19 -36.39
N ASP A 178 8.24 0.76 -37.39
CA ASP A 178 8.73 0.77 -38.77
C ASP A 178 9.97 1.64 -38.91
N LEU A 179 10.06 2.78 -38.21
CA LEU A 179 11.29 3.58 -38.13
C LEU A 179 12.48 2.77 -37.59
N MET A 180 12.27 2.00 -36.51
CA MET A 180 13.33 1.12 -35.99
C MET A 180 13.75 0.04 -37.00
N ARG A 181 12.82 -0.47 -37.82
CA ARG A 181 13.14 -1.42 -38.90
C ARG A 181 13.96 -0.77 -40.01
N THR A 182 13.65 0.48 -40.39
CA THR A 182 14.45 1.24 -41.38
C THR A 182 15.88 1.48 -40.90
N TYR A 183 16.09 1.64 -39.60
CA TYR A 183 17.43 1.71 -38.99
C TYR A 183 18.11 0.35 -38.77
N ALA A 184 17.56 -0.74 -39.31
CA ALA A 184 18.03 -2.11 -39.07
C ALA A 184 18.16 -2.44 -37.57
N GLY A 185 17.28 -1.86 -36.74
CA GLY A 185 17.29 -2.01 -35.30
C GLY A 185 17.02 -3.44 -34.88
N SER A 186 17.94 -4.03 -34.11
CA SER A 186 17.74 -5.35 -33.51
C SER A 186 16.60 -5.32 -32.48
N TYR A 187 16.12 -6.49 -32.07
CA TYR A 187 15.09 -6.59 -31.03
C TYR A 187 15.51 -5.91 -29.73
N TRP A 188 16.75 -6.12 -29.27
CA TRP A 188 17.25 -5.51 -28.05
C TRP A 188 17.38 -3.99 -28.18
N GLN A 189 17.82 -3.49 -29.34
CA GLN A 189 17.84 -2.06 -29.60
C GLN A 189 16.44 -1.47 -29.58
N THR A 190 15.46 -2.14 -30.22
CA THR A 190 14.05 -1.73 -30.22
C THR A 190 13.43 -1.81 -28.82
N LEU A 191 13.77 -2.84 -28.04
CA LEU A 191 13.29 -3.01 -26.67
C LEU A 191 13.79 -1.87 -25.78
N PHE A 192 15.10 -1.64 -25.72
CA PHE A 192 15.68 -0.65 -24.80
C PHE A 192 15.50 0.79 -25.26
N LYS A 193 15.51 1.07 -26.58
CA LYS A 193 15.44 2.45 -27.09
C LYS A 193 14.03 2.93 -27.40
N LEU A 194 13.06 2.04 -27.61
CA LEU A 194 11.71 2.41 -27.99
C LEU A 194 10.66 1.83 -27.03
N ARG A 195 10.61 0.51 -26.87
CA ARG A 195 9.48 -0.15 -26.21
C ARG A 195 9.49 -0.02 -24.69
N LEU A 196 10.64 -0.17 -24.03
CA LEU A 196 10.76 0.02 -22.59
C LEU A 196 10.49 1.48 -22.19
N PRO A 197 11.09 2.51 -22.84
CA PRO A 197 10.73 3.91 -22.58
C PRO A 197 9.23 4.19 -22.75
N ALA A 198 8.61 3.69 -23.82
CA ALA A 198 7.16 3.83 -24.03
C ALA A 198 6.32 3.06 -22.99
N ALA A 199 6.82 1.94 -22.47
CA ALA A 199 6.15 1.14 -21.46
C ALA A 199 6.28 1.72 -20.03
N MET A 200 7.20 2.66 -19.78
CA MET A 200 7.48 3.18 -18.44
C MET A 200 6.23 3.66 -17.68
N PRO A 201 5.30 4.43 -18.28
CA PRO A 201 4.08 4.85 -17.57
C PRO A 201 3.24 3.66 -17.09
N ALA A 202 3.11 2.61 -17.91
CA ALA A 202 2.38 1.40 -17.53
C ALA A 202 3.12 0.59 -16.48
N ILE A 203 4.46 0.48 -16.57
CA ILE A 203 5.30 -0.17 -15.56
C ILE A 203 5.15 0.56 -14.21
N PHE A 204 5.24 1.89 -14.18
CA PHE A 204 5.02 2.67 -12.96
C PHE A 204 3.60 2.54 -12.41
N ASN A 205 2.59 2.42 -13.28
CA ASN A 205 1.23 2.12 -12.85
C ASN A 205 1.13 0.73 -12.19
N GLY A 206 1.77 -0.29 -12.78
CA GLY A 206 1.87 -1.63 -12.22
C GLY A 206 2.57 -1.62 -10.85
N LEU A 207 3.71 -0.92 -10.73
CA LEU A 207 4.42 -0.74 -9.47
C LEU A 207 3.56 -0.05 -8.41
N LYS A 208 2.83 1.02 -8.78
CA LYS A 208 1.91 1.74 -7.89
C LYS A 208 0.77 0.85 -7.37
N ILE A 209 0.22 -0.03 -8.20
CA ILE A 209 -0.79 -1.00 -7.76
C ILE A 209 -0.14 -2.02 -6.82
N ALA A 210 1.02 -2.55 -7.20
CA ALA A 210 1.75 -3.56 -6.45
C ALA A 210 2.19 -3.10 -5.06
N THR A 211 2.50 -1.81 -4.84
CA THR A 211 2.91 -1.32 -3.51
C THR A 211 1.79 -1.49 -2.48
N THR A 212 0.56 -1.16 -2.87
CA THR A 212 -0.62 -1.32 -2.00
C THR A 212 -0.92 -2.80 -1.72
N LEU A 213 -0.87 -3.64 -2.76
CA LEU A 213 -1.10 -5.09 -2.62
C LEU A 213 -0.02 -5.78 -1.78
N ALA A 214 1.23 -5.31 -1.83
CA ALA A 214 2.30 -5.90 -1.06
C ALA A 214 2.12 -5.73 0.46
N LEU A 215 1.69 -4.55 0.92
CA LEU A 215 1.41 -4.35 2.34
C LEU A 215 0.19 -5.14 2.79
N ILE A 216 -0.89 -5.09 2.01
CA ILE A 216 -2.11 -5.88 2.30
C ILE A 216 -1.76 -7.37 2.36
N GLY A 217 -0.98 -7.87 1.39
CA GLY A 217 -0.57 -9.26 1.32
C GLY A 217 0.27 -9.71 2.50
N ALA A 218 1.27 -8.91 2.89
CA ALA A 218 2.11 -9.22 4.05
C ALA A 218 1.30 -9.25 5.35
N ILE A 219 0.46 -8.24 5.59
CA ILE A 219 -0.40 -8.16 6.78
C ILE A 219 -1.35 -9.36 6.83
N VAL A 220 -2.09 -9.65 5.74
CA VAL A 220 -3.04 -10.77 5.70
C VAL A 220 -2.33 -12.11 5.86
N ALA A 221 -1.14 -12.28 5.27
CA ALA A 221 -0.36 -13.52 5.42
C ALA A 221 0.05 -13.79 6.88
N GLU A 222 0.29 -12.75 7.68
CA GLU A 222 0.64 -12.90 9.10
C GLU A 222 -0.51 -13.42 9.97
N PHE A 223 -1.77 -13.25 9.53
CA PHE A 223 -2.94 -13.77 10.25
C PHE A 223 -2.97 -15.30 10.23
N PHE A 224 -2.37 -15.93 9.21
CA PHE A 224 -2.34 -17.38 9.03
C PHE A 224 -1.08 -18.05 9.59
N GLY A 225 -0.27 -17.29 10.31
CA GLY A 225 0.86 -17.82 11.07
C GLY A 225 2.01 -16.84 11.06
N SER A 226 2.31 -16.26 12.20
CA SER A 226 3.58 -15.61 12.51
C SER A 226 3.91 -15.93 13.98
N PRO A 227 5.17 -16.29 14.32
CA PRO A 227 5.45 -16.83 15.64
C PRO A 227 5.27 -15.81 16.78
N THR A 228 5.73 -14.56 16.64
CA THR A 228 5.64 -13.56 17.73
C THR A 228 5.71 -12.08 17.28
N ARG A 229 5.84 -11.79 15.98
CA ARG A 229 6.15 -10.45 15.45
C ARG A 229 5.45 -10.21 14.11
N GLY A 230 5.23 -8.96 13.77
CA GLY A 230 4.55 -8.50 12.56
C GLY A 230 3.30 -7.70 12.89
N MET A 231 3.01 -6.68 12.08
CA MET A 231 1.86 -5.80 12.24
C MET A 231 0.55 -6.59 12.18
N GLY A 232 0.42 -7.50 11.20
CA GLY A 232 -0.78 -8.32 11.04
C GLY A 232 -0.96 -9.31 12.19
N PHE A 233 0.14 -9.88 12.68
CA PHE A 233 0.13 -10.68 13.89
C PHE A 233 -0.36 -9.87 15.10
N ARG A 234 0.24 -8.69 15.33
CA ARG A 234 -0.11 -7.84 16.47
C ARG A 234 -1.56 -7.39 16.43
N ILE A 235 -2.03 -6.94 15.26
CA ILE A 235 -3.43 -6.58 15.03
C ILE A 235 -4.34 -7.76 15.39
N SER A 236 -4.07 -8.96 14.87
CA SER A 236 -4.93 -10.14 15.12
C SER A 236 -5.01 -10.53 16.60
N VAL A 237 -3.90 -10.45 17.33
CA VAL A 237 -3.82 -10.80 18.76
C VAL A 237 -4.46 -9.74 19.64
N GLU A 238 -4.20 -8.46 19.37
CA GLU A 238 -4.68 -7.35 20.20
C GLU A 238 -6.18 -7.09 20.01
N VAL A 239 -6.74 -7.39 18.83
CA VAL A 239 -8.20 -7.45 18.65
C VAL A 239 -8.81 -8.47 19.60
N GLY A 240 -8.23 -9.67 19.73
CA GLY A 240 -8.71 -10.69 20.67
C GLY A 240 -8.55 -10.30 22.15
N ARG A 241 -7.59 -9.42 22.47
CA ARG A 241 -7.35 -8.87 23.81
C ARG A 241 -8.12 -7.60 24.12
N LEU A 242 -8.92 -7.11 23.16
CA LEU A 242 -9.62 -5.82 23.26
C LEU A 242 -8.67 -4.61 23.40
N GLY A 243 -7.39 -4.78 23.04
CA GLY A 243 -6.34 -3.77 23.06
C GLY A 243 -6.34 -2.90 21.81
N LEU A 244 -7.46 -2.22 21.54
CA LEU A 244 -7.61 -1.45 20.31
C LEU A 244 -6.62 -0.28 20.20
N ASP A 245 -6.17 0.28 21.32
CA ASP A 245 -5.09 1.27 21.33
C ASP A 245 -3.83 0.77 20.61
N MET A 246 -3.44 -0.50 20.85
CA MET A 246 -2.32 -1.14 20.15
C MET A 246 -2.65 -1.43 18.69
N VAL A 247 -3.88 -1.86 18.38
CA VAL A 247 -4.33 -2.10 17.00
C VAL A 247 -4.21 -0.81 16.17
N TRP A 248 -4.68 0.31 16.72
CA TRP A 248 -4.57 1.60 16.05
C TRP A 248 -3.11 2.09 16.00
N ALA A 249 -2.30 1.81 17.02
CA ALA A 249 -0.87 2.14 17.02
C ALA A 249 -0.06 1.36 15.95
N GLU A 250 -0.51 0.18 15.54
CA GLU A 250 0.07 -0.57 14.40
C GLU A 250 -0.34 0.00 13.04
N ILE A 251 -1.49 0.67 12.97
CA ILE A 251 -2.05 1.21 11.72
C ILE A 251 -1.46 2.59 11.38
N PHE A 252 -1.14 3.42 12.38
CA PHE A 252 -0.62 4.79 12.22
C PHE A 252 0.91 4.87 12.29
#